data_AF-A0A2H3CRH8-F1
#
_entry.id   AF-A0A2H3CRH8-F1
#
_cell.length_a   1.000
_cell.length_b   1.000
_cell.length_c   1.000
_cell.angle_alpha   90.00
_cell.angle_beta   90.00
_cell.angle_gamma   90.00
#
_symmetry.space_group_name_H-M   'P 1'
#
loop_
_entity.id
_entity.type
_entity.pdbx_description
1 polymer ?
#
loop_
_entity_poly.entity_id
_entity_poly.type
_entity_poly.pdbx_seq_one_letter_code
_entity_poly.pdbx_strand_id
1 'polypeptide(L)'
;FLAVLHPRYKLDYFRSQNWLTEWVKTAKQSAWETWTRYYKPMITETVTLPTNSNDPFTDVDNFGQNMEQDPFEAYIRAPQFDCGDPISHWTAKLDKHSSKMKAKPVTPEGALARMALDFLSAPVASTNVEHMFLHGGLVVSKRCHNLSPESTHANVILNSWSKIDGIVP
;
A
#
# COMPACT_ATOMS: atom_id res chain seq x y z
N PHE A 1 11.69 -4.46 -1.53
CA PHE A 1 10.38 -4.74 -0.90
C PHE A 1 9.21 -4.26 -1.75
N LEU A 2 9.12 -2.97 -2.12
CA LEU A 2 7.97 -2.37 -2.82
C LEU A 2 7.53 -3.12 -4.10
N ALA A 3 8.51 -3.59 -4.90
CA ALA A 3 8.21 -4.33 -6.13
C ALA A 3 7.49 -5.67 -5.89
N VAL A 4 7.59 -6.27 -4.69
CA VAL A 4 6.91 -7.53 -4.34
C VAL A 4 5.39 -7.38 -4.41
N LEU A 5 4.86 -6.23 -3.97
CA LEU A 5 3.42 -5.92 -3.96
C LEU A 5 2.93 -5.25 -5.26
N HIS A 6 3.80 -5.09 -6.25
CA HIS A 6 3.41 -4.54 -7.54
C HIS A 6 2.95 -5.67 -8.49
N PRO A 7 1.69 -5.65 -9.00
CA PRO A 7 1.11 -6.76 -9.77
C PRO A 7 1.91 -7.17 -11.01
N ARG A 8 2.53 -6.19 -11.68
CA ARG A 8 3.42 -6.38 -12.85
C ARG A 8 4.80 -6.95 -12.52
N TYR A 9 5.38 -6.62 -11.36
CA TYR A 9 6.80 -6.85 -11.08
C TYR A 9 7.03 -8.05 -10.16
N LYS A 10 6.26 -8.14 -9.07
CA LYS A 10 6.36 -9.18 -8.03
C LYS A 10 7.81 -9.62 -7.75
N LEU A 11 8.06 -10.93 -7.73
CA LEU A 11 9.39 -11.50 -7.50
C LEU A 11 10.24 -11.57 -8.78
N ASP A 12 9.62 -11.63 -9.97
CA ASP A 12 10.37 -11.77 -11.22
C ASP A 12 11.13 -10.50 -11.60
N TYR A 13 10.71 -9.33 -11.11
CA TYR A 13 11.50 -8.12 -11.25
C TYR A 13 12.91 -8.31 -10.67
N PHE A 14 13.04 -8.82 -9.45
CA PHE A 14 14.36 -9.03 -8.84
C PHE A 14 15.19 -10.05 -9.61
N ARG A 15 14.54 -11.10 -10.16
CA ARG A 15 15.20 -12.08 -11.03
C ARG A 15 15.70 -11.43 -12.32
N SER A 16 14.89 -10.57 -12.95
CA SER A 16 15.26 -9.82 -14.16
C SER A 16 16.40 -8.83 -13.92
N GLN A 17 16.51 -8.29 -12.70
CA GLN A 17 17.59 -7.41 -12.28
C GLN A 17 18.84 -8.18 -11.81
N ASN A 18 18.91 -9.51 -12.02
CA ASN A 18 20.01 -10.38 -11.60
C ASN A 18 20.33 -10.30 -10.10
N TRP A 19 19.32 -10.10 -9.26
CA TRP A 19 19.52 -10.16 -7.81
C TRP A 19 19.87 -11.57 -7.38
N LEU A 20 20.71 -11.68 -6.34
CA LEU A 20 21.02 -12.95 -5.71
C LEU A 20 19.74 -13.61 -5.20
N THR A 21 19.61 -14.93 -5.44
CA THR A 21 18.44 -15.71 -5.03
C THR A 21 18.14 -15.55 -3.53
N GLU A 22 19.17 -15.46 -2.69
CA GLU A 22 19.02 -15.23 -1.26
C GLU A 22 18.38 -13.87 -0.97
N TRP A 23 18.72 -12.81 -1.71
CA TRP A 23 18.08 -11.51 -1.55
C TRP A 23 16.62 -11.52 -2.02
N VAL A 24 16.30 -12.28 -3.07
CA VAL A 24 14.90 -12.48 -3.50
C VAL A 24 14.10 -13.20 -2.42
N LYS A 25 14.68 -14.24 -1.80
CA LYS A 25 14.07 -14.94 -0.66
C LYS A 25 13.89 -14.00 0.53
N THR A 26 14.91 -13.23 0.90
CA THR A 26 14.83 -12.24 1.98
C THR A 26 13.74 -11.22 1.70
N ALA A 27 13.64 -10.70 0.47
CA ALA A 27 12.59 -9.75 0.10
C ALA A 27 11.18 -10.35 0.25
N LYS A 28 10.97 -11.60 -0.18
CA LYS A 28 9.71 -12.33 0.04
C LYS A 28 9.45 -12.50 1.55
N GLN A 29 10.46 -12.93 2.30
CA GLN A 29 10.37 -13.22 3.73
C GLN A 29 10.03 -11.97 4.53
N SER A 30 10.68 -10.83 4.28
CA SER A 30 10.36 -9.58 4.97
C SER A 30 8.94 -9.10 4.67
N ALA A 31 8.46 -9.29 3.44
CA ALA A 31 7.06 -9.02 3.07
C ALA A 31 6.10 -9.94 3.82
N TRP A 32 6.39 -11.23 3.88
CA TRP A 32 5.61 -12.20 4.63
C TRP A 32 5.56 -11.90 6.15
N GLU A 33 6.69 -11.54 6.75
CA GLU A 33 6.78 -11.18 8.16
C GLU A 33 5.96 -9.93 8.47
N THR A 34 6.03 -8.93 7.59
CA THR A 34 5.26 -7.70 7.72
C THR A 34 3.75 -7.97 7.62
N TRP A 35 3.36 -8.76 6.61
CA TRP A 35 1.98 -9.24 6.44
C TRP A 35 1.47 -9.93 7.71
N THR A 36 2.21 -10.93 8.19
CA THR A 36 1.83 -11.76 9.33
C THR A 36 1.75 -10.95 10.63
N ARG A 37 2.67 -10.01 10.82
CA ARG A 37 2.78 -9.25 12.07
C ARG A 37 1.75 -8.13 12.20
N TYR A 38 1.44 -7.43 11.10
CA TYR A 38 0.66 -6.18 11.18
C TYR A 38 -0.70 -6.25 10.49
N TYR A 39 -0.82 -6.97 9.37
CA TYR A 39 -2.01 -6.89 8.52
C TYR A 39 -2.93 -8.10 8.68
N LYS A 40 -2.35 -9.31 8.79
CA LYS A 40 -3.11 -10.54 9.04
C LYS A 40 -3.99 -10.47 10.31
N PRO A 41 -3.54 -9.90 11.44
CA PRO A 41 -4.38 -9.77 12.64
C PRO A 41 -5.53 -8.76 12.49
N MET A 42 -5.53 -7.91 11.46
CA MET A 42 -6.61 -6.94 11.23
C MET A 42 -7.85 -7.56 10.59
N ILE A 43 -7.72 -8.76 10.03
CA ILE A 43 -8.82 -9.48 9.39
C ILE A 43 -9.85 -9.80 10.47
N THR A 44 -11.02 -9.14 10.36
CA THR A 44 -12.10 -9.24 11.35
C THR A 44 -13.24 -10.13 10.85
N GLU A 45 -13.34 -10.31 9.53
CA GLU A 45 -14.14 -11.41 9.00
C GLU A 45 -13.41 -12.71 9.31
N THR A 46 -13.87 -13.39 10.36
CA THR A 46 -13.67 -14.82 10.44
C THR A 46 -14.18 -15.40 9.12
N VAL A 47 -13.33 -16.21 8.46
CA VAL A 47 -13.82 -17.24 7.53
C VAL A 47 -14.89 -17.98 8.33
N THR A 48 -16.13 -17.59 8.11
CA THR A 48 -17.26 -18.16 8.79
C THR A 48 -17.37 -19.52 8.12
N LEU A 49 -17.12 -20.60 8.87
CA LEU A 49 -17.82 -21.84 8.57
C LEU A 49 -19.27 -21.45 8.26
N PRO A 50 -19.88 -21.94 7.17
CA PRO A 50 -21.24 -21.58 6.82
C PRO A 50 -22.14 -21.99 7.98
N THR A 51 -22.45 -21.02 8.84
CA THR A 51 -23.43 -21.16 9.90
C THR A 51 -24.71 -20.60 9.29
N ASN A 52 -25.43 -21.50 8.63
CA ASN A 52 -26.85 -21.39 8.33
C ASN A 52 -27.29 -20.07 7.65
N SER A 53 -26.75 -19.74 6.48
CA SER A 53 -27.54 -18.98 5.52
C SER A 53 -28.32 -19.99 4.67
N ASN A 54 -29.65 -19.93 4.71
CA ASN A 54 -30.55 -20.75 3.87
C ASN A 54 -30.52 -20.34 2.38
N ASP A 55 -29.40 -19.81 1.91
CA ASP A 55 -29.27 -19.33 0.54
C ASP A 55 -28.74 -20.47 -0.35
N PRO A 56 -29.58 -20.99 -1.27
CA PRO A 56 -29.24 -22.12 -2.13
C PRO A 56 -28.11 -21.82 -3.12
N PHE A 57 -27.68 -20.57 -3.28
CA PHE A 57 -26.58 -20.20 -4.18
C PHE A 57 -25.21 -20.11 -3.47
N THR A 58 -25.16 -20.27 -2.15
CA THR A 58 -23.90 -20.21 -1.39
C THR A 58 -22.88 -21.25 -1.82
N ASP A 59 -23.31 -22.44 -2.20
CA ASP A 59 -22.42 -23.49 -2.73
C ASP A 59 -21.86 -23.14 -4.12
N VAL A 60 -22.61 -22.39 -4.93
CA VAL A 60 -22.16 -21.93 -6.26
C VAL A 60 -21.15 -20.80 -6.12
N ASP A 61 -21.41 -19.85 -5.23
CA ASP A 61 -20.50 -18.73 -4.96
C ASP A 61 -19.17 -19.20 -4.36
N ASN A 62 -19.20 -20.28 -3.57
CA ASN A 62 -18.04 -20.88 -2.95
C ASN A 62 -17.30 -21.89 -3.87
N PHE A 63 -17.88 -22.26 -5.02
CA PHE A 63 -17.31 -23.28 -5.90
C PHE A 63 -15.99 -22.80 -6.52
N GLY A 64 -14.88 -23.43 -6.11
CA GLY A 64 -13.52 -23.10 -6.57
C GLY A 64 -12.79 -22.05 -5.72
N GLN A 65 -13.41 -21.53 -4.67
CA GLN A 65 -12.72 -20.67 -3.69
C GLN A 65 -11.89 -21.56 -2.74
N ASN A 66 -10.57 -21.59 -2.93
CA ASN A 66 -9.64 -22.19 -1.96
C ASN A 66 -9.52 -21.28 -0.73
N MET A 67 -10.50 -21.32 0.16
CA MET A 67 -10.55 -20.49 1.38
C MET A 67 -9.45 -20.83 2.41
N GLU A 68 -8.71 -21.90 2.21
CA GLU A 68 -7.58 -22.29 3.07
C GLU A 68 -6.26 -21.58 2.71
N GLN A 69 -6.19 -20.92 1.55
CA GLN A 69 -4.93 -20.37 1.06
C GLN A 69 -4.73 -18.94 1.54
N ASP A 70 -3.62 -18.70 2.26
CA ASP A 70 -3.28 -17.36 2.75
C ASP A 70 -3.24 -16.35 1.58
N PRO A 71 -3.93 -15.20 1.69
CA PRO A 71 -4.11 -14.27 0.57
C PRO A 71 -2.78 -13.72 0.04
N PHE A 72 -1.77 -13.58 0.91
CA PHE A 72 -0.44 -13.15 0.48
C PHE A 72 0.22 -14.22 -0.39
N GLU A 73 0.19 -15.49 0.01
CA GLU A 73 0.77 -16.58 -0.79
C GLU A 73 -0.02 -16.80 -2.09
N ALA A 74 -1.35 -16.67 -2.05
CA ALA A 74 -2.19 -16.71 -3.24
C ALA A 74 -1.79 -15.58 -4.23
N TYR A 75 -1.58 -14.36 -3.73
CA TYR A 75 -1.13 -13.24 -4.54
C TYR A 75 0.28 -13.45 -5.14
N ILE A 76 1.23 -13.96 -4.36
CA ILE A 76 2.60 -14.22 -4.84
C ILE A 76 2.63 -15.32 -5.89
N ARG A 77 1.79 -16.35 -5.77
CA ARG A 77 1.68 -17.46 -6.73
C ARG A 77 0.94 -17.06 -8.00
N ALA A 78 -0.01 -16.13 -7.92
CA ALA A 78 -0.78 -15.67 -9.06
C ALA A 78 0.13 -15.10 -10.17
N PRO A 79 -0.24 -15.26 -11.45
CA PRO A 79 0.55 -14.73 -12.55
C PRO A 79 0.70 -13.20 -12.45
N GLN A 80 1.75 -12.69 -13.07
CA GLN A 80 1.94 -11.25 -13.23
C GLN A 80 0.99 -10.72 -14.29
N PHE A 81 0.50 -9.51 -14.11
CA PHE A 81 -0.30 -8.83 -15.12
C PHE A 81 -0.03 -7.34 -15.10
N ASP A 82 -0.22 -6.70 -16.25
CA ASP A 82 -0.06 -5.27 -16.39
C ASP A 82 -1.33 -4.57 -15.90
N CYS A 83 -1.24 -3.92 -14.74
CA CYS A 83 -2.38 -3.23 -14.12
C CYS A 83 -2.44 -1.73 -14.46
N GLY A 84 -1.51 -1.22 -15.28
CA GLY A 84 -1.35 0.21 -15.50
C GLY A 84 -0.88 0.89 -14.21
N ASP A 85 -1.82 1.49 -13.47
CA ASP A 85 -1.55 2.07 -12.16
C ASP A 85 -1.77 1.05 -11.02
N PRO A 86 -0.70 0.61 -10.32
CA PRO A 86 -0.82 -0.32 -9.21
C PRO A 86 -1.61 0.26 -8.03
N ILE A 87 -1.60 1.57 -7.80
CA ILE A 87 -2.34 2.20 -6.68
C ILE A 87 -3.84 2.08 -6.95
N SER A 88 -4.28 2.39 -8.17
CA SER A 88 -5.68 2.21 -8.60
C SER A 88 -6.15 0.76 -8.47
N HIS A 89 -5.33 -0.21 -8.88
CA HIS A 89 -5.65 -1.64 -8.74
C HIS A 89 -5.90 -2.04 -7.28
N TRP A 90 -4.99 -1.65 -6.37
CA TRP A 90 -5.14 -1.99 -4.95
C TRP A 90 -6.26 -1.21 -4.27
N THR A 91 -6.51 0.04 -4.68
CA THR A 91 -7.63 0.85 -4.18
C THR A 91 -8.98 0.20 -4.52
N ALA A 92 -9.11 -0.40 -5.71
CA ALA A 92 -10.32 -1.10 -6.12
C ALA A 92 -10.62 -2.36 -5.28
N LYS A 93 -9.59 -2.95 -4.64
CA LYS A 93 -9.69 -4.13 -3.77
C LYS A 93 -9.87 -3.79 -2.28
N LEU A 94 -9.91 -2.51 -1.92
CA LEU A 94 -10.12 -2.10 -0.53
C LEU A 94 -11.57 -2.34 -0.10
N ASP A 95 -11.76 -2.75 1.16
CA ASP A 95 -13.10 -2.91 1.74
C ASP A 95 -13.89 -1.61 1.65
N LYS A 96 -15.00 -1.65 0.91
CA LYS A 96 -15.90 -0.51 0.73
C LYS A 96 -16.55 -0.16 2.06
N HIS A 97 -16.62 1.13 2.35
CA HIS A 97 -17.29 1.60 3.55
C HIS A 97 -18.81 1.53 3.36
N SER A 98 -19.47 0.57 4.01
CA SER A 98 -20.92 0.57 4.11
C SER A 98 -21.34 1.52 5.23
N SER A 99 -21.97 2.63 4.88
CA SER A 99 -22.47 3.61 5.85
C SER A 99 -23.51 3.04 6.85
N LYS A 100 -23.95 1.79 6.64
CA LYS A 100 -24.95 1.09 7.45
C LYS A 100 -24.35 0.21 8.56
N MET A 101 -23.04 -0.08 8.55
CA MET A 101 -22.40 -0.95 9.55
C MET A 101 -21.59 -0.15 10.58
N LYS A 102 -21.73 -0.49 11.86
CA LYS A 102 -21.03 0.16 12.98
C LYS A 102 -19.55 -0.22 13.10
N ALA A 103 -19.16 -1.38 12.56
CA ALA A 103 -17.78 -1.85 12.48
C ALA A 103 -17.44 -2.12 11.01
N LYS A 104 -16.24 -1.72 10.57
CA LYS A 104 -15.75 -1.99 9.22
C LYS A 104 -15.24 -3.42 9.17
N PRO A 105 -15.94 -4.38 8.54
CA PRO A 105 -15.36 -5.70 8.30
C PRO A 105 -14.13 -5.53 7.41
N VAL A 106 -13.07 -6.25 7.74
CA VAL A 106 -11.84 -6.28 6.95
C VAL A 106 -11.74 -7.67 6.35
N THR A 107 -11.89 -7.74 5.03
CA THR A 107 -11.72 -8.97 4.28
C THR A 107 -10.23 -9.33 4.19
N PRO A 108 -9.86 -10.60 3.97
CA PRO A 108 -8.47 -10.99 3.72
C PRO A 108 -7.84 -10.24 2.53
N GLU A 109 -8.61 -10.02 1.47
CA GLU A 109 -8.17 -9.24 0.30
C GLU A 109 -7.99 -7.75 0.63
N GLY A 110 -8.92 -7.17 1.40
CA GLY A 110 -8.86 -5.77 1.83
C GLY A 110 -7.70 -5.47 2.76
N ALA A 111 -7.34 -6.42 3.64
CA ALA A 111 -6.12 -6.34 4.46
C ALA A 111 -4.85 -6.34 3.59
N LEU A 112 -4.78 -7.23 2.59
CA LEU A 112 -3.64 -7.28 1.67
C LEU A 112 -3.55 -6.01 0.81
N ALA A 113 -4.69 -5.52 0.33
CA ALA A 113 -4.76 -4.27 -0.43
C ALA A 113 -4.27 -3.07 0.40
N ARG A 114 -4.61 -3.01 1.69
CA ARG A 114 -4.11 -1.97 2.59
C ARG A 114 -2.59 -2.02 2.73
N MET A 115 -2.02 -3.22 2.93
CA MET A 115 -0.57 -3.40 2.95
C MET A 115 0.06 -2.91 1.65
N ALA A 116 -0.46 -3.33 0.50
CA ALA A 116 0.06 -2.91 -0.79
C ALA A 116 0.02 -1.39 -0.97
N LEU A 117 -1.07 -0.74 -0.56
CA LEU A 117 -1.20 0.72 -0.62
C LEU A 117 -0.19 1.41 0.29
N ASP A 118 -0.08 1.03 1.56
CA ASP A 118 0.85 1.65 2.51
C ASP A 118 2.29 1.67 1.98
N PHE A 119 2.70 0.57 1.35
CA PHE A 119 4.02 0.45 0.75
C PHE A 119 4.14 1.18 -0.58
N LEU A 120 3.20 1.01 -1.51
CA LEU A 120 3.30 1.60 -2.85
C LEU A 120 3.07 3.12 -2.85
N SER A 121 2.33 3.66 -1.89
CA SER A 121 2.13 5.10 -1.73
C SER A 121 3.25 5.77 -0.92
N ALA A 122 4.06 4.99 -0.19
CA ALA A 122 5.19 5.55 0.52
C ALA A 122 6.19 6.11 -0.53
N PRO A 123 6.46 7.42 -0.52
CA PRO A 123 7.47 7.98 -1.42
C PRO A 123 8.79 7.26 -1.14
N VAL A 124 9.46 6.76 -2.19
CA VAL A 124 10.76 6.10 -2.07
C VAL A 124 11.71 7.04 -1.35
N ALA A 125 11.92 6.76 -0.06
CA ALA A 125 12.44 7.72 0.90
C ALA A 125 13.97 7.86 0.77
N SER A 126 14.40 8.83 -0.04
CA SER A 126 15.63 9.60 0.16
C SER A 126 15.68 10.82 -0.78
N THR A 127 15.18 10.70 -2.00
CA THR A 127 15.28 11.79 -2.99
C THR A 127 14.25 12.90 -2.81
N ASN A 128 13.03 12.60 -2.35
CA ASN A 128 11.99 13.63 -2.21
C ASN A 128 12.29 14.63 -1.08
N VAL A 129 12.82 14.14 0.05
CA VAL A 129 13.31 14.99 1.14
C VAL A 129 14.52 15.80 0.68
N GLU A 130 15.48 15.20 -0.02
CA GLU A 130 16.63 15.93 -0.59
C GLU A 130 16.19 17.04 -1.56
N HIS A 131 15.20 16.78 -2.43
CA HIS A 131 14.66 17.79 -3.34
C HIS A 131 13.95 18.92 -2.57
N MET A 132 13.21 18.60 -1.51
CA MET A 132 12.60 19.62 -0.63
C MET A 132 13.67 20.46 0.09
N PHE A 133 14.75 19.85 0.57
CA PHE A 133 15.86 20.57 1.20
C PHE A 133 16.66 21.42 0.21
N LEU A 134 16.85 20.96 -1.04
CA LEU A 134 17.47 21.75 -2.11
C LEU A 134 16.64 23.01 -2.44
N HIS A 135 15.31 22.89 -2.53
CA HIS A 135 14.43 24.04 -2.70
C HIS A 135 14.39 24.94 -1.46
N GLY A 136 14.43 24.37 -0.25
CA GLY A 136 14.52 25.10 1.01
C GLY A 136 15.84 25.86 1.19
N GLY A 137 16.93 25.39 0.57
CA GLY A 137 18.24 26.05 0.63
C GLY A 137 18.26 27.47 0.07
N LEU A 138 17.36 27.78 -0.88
CA LEU A 138 17.12 29.12 -1.43
C LEU A 138 16.44 30.06 -0.42
N VAL A 139 15.65 29.52 0.51
CA VAL A 139 15.00 30.28 1.60
C VAL A 139 15.96 30.43 2.79
N VAL A 140 16.79 29.42 3.03
CA VAL A 140 17.71 29.36 4.19
C VAL A 140 19.02 30.11 3.95
N SER A 141 19.47 30.32 2.71
CA SER A 141 20.76 30.98 2.48
C SER A 141 20.79 32.00 1.33
N LYS A 142 21.46 33.13 1.65
CA LYS A 142 21.85 34.30 0.85
C LYS A 142 20.93 35.53 0.81
N ARG A 143 19.63 35.48 1.19
CA ARG A 143 18.78 36.69 1.25
C ARG A 143 17.97 36.92 2.54
N CYS A 144 17.94 35.97 3.47
CA CYS A 144 17.11 36.07 4.69
C CYS A 144 17.97 36.04 5.95
N HIS A 145 18.53 37.18 6.35
CA HIS A 145 19.35 37.30 7.57
C HIS A 145 18.53 37.34 8.87
N ASN A 146 17.19 37.13 8.81
CA ASN A 146 16.31 37.37 9.96
C ASN A 146 15.01 36.55 9.97
N LEU A 147 14.96 35.40 9.28
CA LEU A 147 13.79 34.50 9.39
C LEU A 147 14.06 33.45 10.47
N SER A 148 13.11 33.30 11.38
CA SER A 148 13.17 32.22 12.37
C SER A 148 12.95 30.86 11.70
N PRO A 149 13.38 29.75 12.34
CA PRO A 149 13.08 28.40 11.87
C PRO A 149 11.59 28.17 11.62
N GLU A 150 10.72 28.72 12.48
CA GLU A 150 9.27 28.62 12.38
C GLU A 150 8.73 29.30 11.11
N SER A 151 9.22 30.52 10.80
CA SER A 151 8.82 31.24 9.59
C SER A 151 9.30 30.55 8.32
N THR A 152 10.49 29.96 8.36
CA THR A 152 11.04 29.16 7.26
C THR A 152 10.19 27.91 7.01
N HIS A 153 9.82 27.21 8.08
CA HIS A 153 8.97 26.03 8.01
C HIS A 153 7.56 26.36 7.48
N ALA A 154 6.94 27.44 7.98
CA ALA A 154 5.63 27.90 7.53
C ALA A 154 5.63 28.28 6.04
N ASN A 155 6.67 28.96 5.55
CA ASN A 155 6.81 29.31 4.14
C ASN A 155 6.95 28.07 3.24
N VAL A 156 7.72 27.06 3.67
CA VAL A 156 7.88 25.81 2.92
C VAL A 156 6.55 25.04 2.83
N ILE A 157 5.80 24.96 3.94
CA ILE A 157 4.48 24.33 3.96
C ILE A 157 3.50 25.10 3.06
N LEU A 158 3.43 26.42 3.22
CA LEU A 158 2.53 27.27 2.43
C LEU A 158 2.81 27.15 0.92
N ASN A 159 4.08 27.15 0.53
CA ASN A 159 4.50 26.96 -0.87
C ASN A 159 4.23 25.53 -1.39
N SER A 160 4.14 24.54 -0.50
CA SER A 160 3.75 23.18 -0.87
C SER A 160 2.24 23.08 -1.07
N TRP A 161 1.46 23.74 -0.21
CA TRP A 161 0.00 23.78 -0.30
C TRP A 161 -0.52 24.64 -1.46
N SER A 162 0.17 25.73 -1.81
CA SER A 162 -0.19 26.59 -2.94
C SER A 162 -0.13 25.89 -4.31
N LYS A 163 0.58 24.76 -4.40
CA LYS A 163 0.65 23.93 -5.61
C LYS A 163 -0.55 23.00 -5.78
N ILE A 164 -1.42 22.92 -4.77
CA ILE A 164 -2.64 22.13 -4.82
C ILE A 164 -3.78 23.08 -5.19
N ASP A 165 -4.36 22.87 -6.37
CA ASP A 165 -5.43 23.72 -6.89
C ASP A 165 -6.62 23.78 -5.92
N GLY A 166 -7.06 25.00 -5.59
CA GLY A 166 -8.23 25.25 -4.75
C GLY A 166 -8.00 25.22 -3.24
N ILE A 167 -6.75 25.05 -2.76
CA ILE A 167 -6.44 25.12 -1.31
C ILE A 167 -6.13 26.54 -0.83
N VAL A 168 -5.49 27.36 -1.67
CA VAL A 168 -5.22 28.76 -1.36
C VAL A 168 -6.29 29.62 -2.06
N PRO A 169 -6.98 30.53 -1.32
CA PRO A 169 -8.00 31.42 -1.89
C PRO A 169 -7.50 32.31 -3.03
#